data_AF-K1RM52-F1
#
_entry.id   AF-K1RM52-F1
#
_cell.length_a   1.000
_cell.length_b   1.000
_cell.length_c   1.000
_cell.angle_alpha   90.00
_cell.angle_beta   90.00
_cell.angle_gamma   90.00
#
_symmetry.space_group_name_H-M   'P 1'
#
loop_
_entity.id
_entity.type
_entity.pdbx_description
1 polymer ?
#
loop_
_entity_poly.entity_id
_entity_poly.type
_entity_poly.pdbx_seq_one_letter_code
_entity_poly.pdbx_strand_id
1 'polypeptide(L)'
;RSMDSPKNSSLESMYESVRENIESLLGEDDSYLEVFQNDMKYSETPIIANVSEALADIYQDLKDFISVYRMGNEPQMLEALYICFENFVTYWGQQLVNVLRALHNIRYTLDNDDDECDDNCDCGHHHSHSDNYTDIFGHQQENGDILDKLNDDLD
;
A
#
# COMPACT_ATOMS: atom_id res chain seq x y z
N ARG A 1 -8.91 3.77 -35.14
CA ARG A 1 -9.59 2.55 -35.64
C ARG A 1 -9.41 1.52 -34.54
N SER A 2 -10.47 1.23 -33.78
CA SER A 2 -10.47 0.38 -32.59
C SER A 2 -9.67 -0.91 -32.82
N MET A 3 -8.71 -1.18 -31.94
CA MET A 3 -8.05 -2.47 -31.83
C MET A 3 -8.73 -3.29 -30.73
N ASP A 4 -10.05 -3.47 -30.82
CA ASP A 4 -10.75 -4.44 -29.98
C ASP A 4 -10.62 -5.82 -30.63
N SER A 5 -9.53 -6.49 -30.29
CA SER A 5 -9.34 -7.90 -30.65
C SER A 5 -10.01 -8.77 -29.58
N PRO A 6 -10.62 -9.93 -29.90
CA PRO A 6 -11.33 -10.75 -28.92
C PRO A 6 -10.52 -11.10 -27.65
N LYS A 7 -9.18 -11.12 -27.78
CA LYS A 7 -8.26 -11.31 -26.65
C LYS A 7 -8.30 -10.17 -25.63
N ASN A 8 -8.47 -8.92 -26.05
CA ASN A 8 -8.54 -7.78 -25.12
C ASN A 8 -9.80 -7.83 -24.27
N SER A 9 -10.95 -8.16 -24.87
CA SER A 9 -12.22 -8.25 -24.15
C SER A 9 -12.23 -9.34 -23.07
N SER A 10 -11.52 -10.45 -23.31
CA SER A 10 -11.37 -11.51 -22.31
C SER A 10 -10.43 -11.10 -21.19
N LEU A 11 -9.42 -10.27 -21.47
CA LEU A 11 -8.46 -9.81 -20.48
C LEU A 11 -9.08 -8.74 -19.59
N GLU A 12 -9.77 -7.78 -20.18
CA GLU A 12 -10.57 -6.76 -19.48
C GLU A 12 -11.64 -7.43 -18.61
N SER A 13 -12.36 -8.44 -19.13
CA SER A 13 -13.35 -9.16 -18.31
C SER A 13 -12.73 -9.89 -17.12
N MET A 14 -11.52 -10.43 -17.25
CA MET A 14 -10.81 -11.06 -16.13
C MET A 14 -10.28 -10.04 -15.13
N TYR A 15 -9.74 -8.92 -15.61
CA TYR A 15 -9.31 -7.80 -14.79
C TYR A 15 -10.47 -7.30 -13.92
N GLU A 16 -11.59 -6.98 -14.56
CA GLU A 16 -12.80 -6.48 -13.88
C GLU A 16 -13.32 -7.49 -12.87
N SER A 17 -13.35 -8.78 -13.23
CA SER A 17 -13.75 -9.83 -12.29
C SER A 17 -12.85 -9.87 -11.05
N VAL A 18 -11.53 -9.73 -11.20
CA VAL A 18 -10.60 -9.73 -10.05
C VAL A 18 -10.83 -8.49 -9.19
N ARG A 19 -10.91 -7.32 -9.82
CA ARG A 19 -11.15 -6.04 -9.14
C ARG A 19 -12.45 -6.05 -8.34
N GLU A 20 -13.57 -6.35 -9.00
CA GLU A 20 -14.91 -6.37 -8.37
C GLU A 20 -14.98 -7.36 -7.20
N ASN A 21 -14.34 -8.53 -7.32
CA ASN A 21 -14.33 -9.51 -6.23
C ASN A 21 -13.56 -9.02 -4.99
N ILE A 22 -12.44 -8.30 -5.20
CA ILE A 22 -11.65 -7.75 -4.10
C ILE A 22 -12.35 -6.53 -3.50
N GLU A 23 -12.88 -5.64 -4.34
CA GLU A 23 -13.66 -4.47 -3.91
C GLU A 23 -14.88 -4.90 -3.09
N SER A 24 -15.62 -5.92 -3.56
CA SER A 24 -16.76 -6.47 -2.82
C SER A 24 -16.35 -7.14 -1.50
N LEU A 25 -15.11 -7.59 -1.36
CA LEU A 25 -14.60 -8.20 -0.13
C LEU A 25 -14.19 -7.13 0.90
N LEU A 26 -13.56 -6.05 0.43
CA LEU A 26 -13.05 -4.96 1.29
C LEU A 26 -14.11 -3.91 1.61
N GLY A 27 -15.09 -3.70 0.72
CA GLY A 27 -16.14 -2.71 0.92
C GLY A 27 -15.58 -1.31 1.09
N GLU A 28 -15.92 -0.64 2.19
CA GLU A 28 -15.48 0.72 2.49
C GLU A 28 -13.96 0.82 2.72
N ASP A 29 -13.32 -0.28 3.12
CA ASP A 29 -11.87 -0.36 3.37
C ASP A 29 -11.03 -0.49 2.09
N ASP A 30 -11.65 -0.56 0.90
CA ASP A 30 -10.92 -0.70 -0.36
C ASP A 30 -10.07 0.54 -0.69
N SER A 31 -10.46 1.72 -0.20
CA SER A 31 -9.79 2.99 -0.50
C SER A 31 -8.75 3.38 0.53
N TYR A 32 -7.59 3.87 0.10
CA TYR A 32 -6.52 4.37 0.97
C TYR A 32 -5.86 5.64 0.42
N LEU A 33 -5.16 6.37 1.28
CA LEU A 33 -4.39 7.57 0.89
C LEU A 33 -2.97 7.20 0.43
N GLU A 34 -2.70 7.48 -0.84
CA GLU A 34 -1.41 7.27 -1.49
C GLU A 34 -0.48 8.46 -1.20
N VAL A 35 0.38 8.30 -0.19
CA VAL A 35 1.29 9.35 0.32
C VAL A 35 2.74 9.23 -0.13
N PHE A 36 3.03 8.39 -1.13
CA PHE A 36 4.41 8.12 -1.56
C PHE A 36 4.69 8.42 -3.03
N GLN A 37 3.80 9.11 -3.73
CA GLN A 37 4.10 9.59 -5.08
C GLN A 37 5.03 10.81 -5.03
N ASN A 38 6.08 10.82 -5.87
CA ASN A 38 7.01 11.95 -5.99
C ASN A 38 6.30 13.30 -6.26
N ASP A 39 5.11 13.27 -6.85
CA ASP A 39 4.28 14.43 -7.16
C ASP A 39 3.53 14.99 -5.94
N MET A 40 3.49 14.26 -4.82
CA MET A 40 2.85 14.77 -3.60
C MET A 40 3.61 15.93 -2.95
N LYS A 41 4.87 16.14 -3.34
CA LYS A 41 5.63 17.34 -2.93
C LYS A 41 4.98 18.65 -3.43
N TYR A 42 4.07 18.58 -4.40
CA TYR A 42 3.39 19.73 -5.01
C TYR A 42 1.86 19.56 -5.17
N SER A 43 1.29 18.43 -4.75
CA SER A 43 -0.16 18.19 -4.85
C SER A 43 -0.90 18.71 -3.62
N GLU A 44 -1.87 19.61 -3.81
CA GLU A 44 -2.74 20.11 -2.73
C GLU A 44 -3.90 19.16 -2.40
N THR A 45 -4.11 18.10 -3.20
CA THR A 45 -5.18 17.11 -2.99
C THR A 45 -4.60 15.74 -2.62
N PRO A 46 -5.14 15.07 -1.58
CA PRO A 46 -4.81 13.68 -1.28
C PRO A 46 -5.13 12.79 -2.48
N ILE A 47 -4.21 11.90 -2.84
CA ILE A 47 -4.43 10.91 -3.89
C ILE A 47 -5.10 9.70 -3.22
N ILE A 48 -6.35 9.43 -3.59
CA ILE A 48 -7.08 8.24 -3.18
C ILE A 48 -6.73 7.12 -4.17
N ALA A 49 -6.36 5.96 -3.64
CA ALA A 49 -6.08 4.76 -4.41
C ALA A 49 -6.89 3.58 -3.87
N ASN A 50 -7.08 2.56 -4.70
CA ASN A 50 -7.90 1.38 -4.38
C ASN A 50 -7.04 0.12 -4.29
N VAL A 51 -7.24 -0.67 -3.23
CA VAL A 51 -6.55 -1.96 -3.06
C VAL A 51 -6.95 -2.93 -4.17
N SER A 52 -8.23 -2.98 -4.50
CA SER A 52 -8.80 -3.80 -5.58
C SER A 52 -8.15 -3.52 -6.94
N GLU A 53 -8.03 -2.25 -7.32
CA GLU A 53 -7.42 -1.79 -8.57
C GLU A 53 -5.93 -2.15 -8.61
N ALA A 54 -5.18 -1.80 -7.56
CA ALA A 54 -3.76 -2.07 -7.49
C ALA A 54 -3.44 -3.59 -7.54
N LEU A 55 -4.25 -4.44 -6.90
CA LEU A 55 -4.10 -5.89 -6.99
C LEU A 55 -4.50 -6.45 -8.36
N ALA A 56 -5.51 -5.86 -9.02
CA ALA A 56 -5.89 -6.24 -10.38
C ALA A 56 -4.79 -5.88 -11.40
N ASP A 57 -4.13 -4.73 -11.24
CA ASP A 57 -3.00 -4.30 -12.08
C ASP A 57 -1.80 -5.25 -11.92
N ILE A 58 -1.43 -5.60 -10.68
CA ILE A 58 -0.38 -6.59 -10.40
C ILE A 58 -0.75 -7.95 -11.01
N TYR A 59 -2.02 -8.36 -10.87
CA TYR A 59 -2.48 -9.61 -11.46
C TYR A 59 -2.33 -9.62 -12.98
N GLN A 60 -2.60 -8.51 -13.67
CA GLN A 60 -2.47 -8.41 -15.12
C GLN A 60 -1.04 -8.66 -15.60
N ASP A 61 -0.06 -7.97 -15.01
CA ASP A 61 1.37 -8.14 -15.35
C ASP A 61 1.83 -9.60 -15.17
N LEU A 62 1.46 -10.21 -14.04
CA LEU A 62 1.80 -11.61 -13.76
C LEU A 62 1.07 -12.59 -14.69
N LYS A 63 -0.20 -12.31 -15.01
CA LYS A 63 -1.02 -13.15 -15.89
C LYS A 63 -0.48 -13.15 -17.31
N ASP A 64 -0.08 -11.98 -17.82
CA ASP A 64 0.51 -11.83 -19.15
C ASP A 64 1.83 -12.60 -19.25
N PHE A 65 2.71 -12.41 -18.26
CA PHE A 65 3.96 -13.18 -18.15
C PHE A 65 3.71 -14.69 -18.17
N ILE A 66 2.87 -15.20 -17.27
CA ILE A 66 2.59 -16.63 -17.15
C ILE A 66 1.95 -17.19 -18.44
N SER A 67 1.10 -16.40 -19.09
CA SER A 67 0.41 -16.82 -20.32
C SER A 67 1.39 -17.01 -21.48
N VAL A 68 2.38 -16.14 -21.62
CA VAL A 68 3.47 -16.30 -22.60
C VAL A 68 4.42 -17.42 -22.18
N TYR A 69 4.76 -17.50 -20.90
CA TYR A 69 5.72 -18.49 -20.39
C TYR A 69 5.25 -19.93 -20.65
N ARG A 70 3.95 -20.18 -20.53
CA ARG A 70 3.32 -21.49 -20.75
C ARG A 70 3.33 -21.96 -22.22
N MET A 71 3.62 -21.08 -23.17
CA MET A 71 3.71 -21.47 -24.59
C MET A 71 4.97 -22.30 -24.89
N GLY A 72 5.97 -22.28 -24.01
CA GLY A 72 7.19 -23.09 -24.15
C GLY A 72 8.16 -22.61 -25.24
N ASN A 73 7.96 -21.39 -25.76
CA ASN A 73 8.83 -20.78 -26.76
C ASN A 73 9.92 -19.96 -26.07
N GLU A 74 11.13 -20.52 -25.93
CA GLU A 74 12.22 -19.98 -25.12
C GLU A 74 12.53 -18.49 -25.38
N PRO A 75 12.70 -17.99 -26.62
CA PRO A 75 12.84 -16.56 -26.89
C PRO A 75 11.72 -15.69 -26.30
N GLN A 76 10.46 -16.10 -26.46
CA GLN A 76 9.31 -15.34 -25.95
C GLN A 76 9.20 -15.43 -24.44
N MET A 77 9.59 -16.56 -23.85
CA MET A 77 9.62 -16.75 -22.40
C MET A 77 10.63 -15.79 -21.74
N LEU A 78 11.82 -15.65 -22.33
CA LEU A 78 12.87 -14.74 -21.84
C LEU A 78 12.44 -13.27 -21.96
N GLU A 79 11.84 -12.91 -23.09
CA GLU A 79 11.30 -11.57 -23.30
C GLU A 79 10.18 -11.23 -22.31
N ALA A 80 9.24 -12.16 -22.09
CA ALA A 80 8.16 -11.97 -21.13
C ALA A 80 8.68 -11.86 -19.69
N LEU A 81 9.70 -12.63 -19.32
CA LEU A 81 10.34 -12.52 -18.01
C LEU A 81 10.99 -11.15 -17.83
N TYR A 82 11.70 -10.67 -18.85
CA TYR A 82 12.33 -9.35 -18.83
C TYR A 82 11.29 -8.24 -18.67
N ILE A 83 10.20 -8.25 -19.45
CA ILE A 83 9.13 -7.26 -19.34
C ILE A 83 8.49 -7.29 -17.95
N CYS A 84 8.17 -8.48 -17.43
CA CYS A 84 7.58 -8.62 -16.09
C CYS A 84 8.49 -8.04 -14.99
N PHE A 85 9.80 -8.25 -15.13
CA PHE A 85 10.81 -7.72 -14.21
C PHE A 85 10.96 -6.20 -14.32
N GLU A 86 10.99 -5.64 -15.53
CA GLU A 86 11.05 -4.19 -15.73
C GLU A 86 9.79 -3.51 -15.18
N ASN A 87 8.61 -4.08 -15.41
CA ASN A 87 7.35 -3.57 -14.84
C ASN A 87 7.35 -3.66 -13.31
N PHE A 88 8.01 -4.67 -12.71
CA PHE A 88 8.16 -4.76 -11.26
C PHE A 88 8.98 -3.57 -10.73
N VAL A 89 10.14 -3.31 -11.36
CA VAL A 89 11.05 -2.24 -10.95
C VAL A 89 10.43 -0.85 -11.15
N THR A 90 9.64 -0.69 -12.21
CA THR A 90 9.15 0.64 -12.64
C THR A 90 7.74 0.97 -12.18
N TYR A 91 6.91 -0.04 -11.89
CA TYR A 91 5.48 0.16 -11.66
C TYR A 91 4.92 -0.74 -10.54
N TRP A 92 4.65 -2.02 -10.80
CA TRP A 92 3.82 -2.84 -9.92
C TRP A 92 4.50 -3.23 -8.60
N GLY A 93 5.84 -3.15 -8.53
CA GLY A 93 6.58 -3.34 -7.27
C GLY A 93 6.30 -2.25 -6.24
N GLN A 94 6.11 -1.00 -6.69
CA GLN A 94 5.71 0.09 -5.79
C GLN A 94 4.24 -0.06 -5.37
N GLN A 95 3.34 -0.42 -6.31
CA GLN A 95 1.94 -0.69 -5.94
C GLN A 95 1.81 -1.84 -4.96
N LEU A 96 2.63 -2.89 -5.08
CA LEU A 96 2.62 -4.00 -4.14
C LEU A 96 2.88 -3.55 -2.70
N VAL A 97 3.89 -2.71 -2.47
CA VAL A 97 4.19 -2.23 -1.10
C VAL A 97 3.16 -1.23 -0.60
N ASN A 98 2.55 -0.44 -1.49
CA ASN A 98 1.44 0.47 -1.14
C ASN A 98 0.21 -0.32 -0.67
N VAL A 99 -0.16 -1.38 -1.39
CA VAL A 99 -1.25 -2.29 -1.03
C VAL A 99 -0.95 -3.01 0.29
N LEU A 100 0.26 -3.54 0.47
CA LEU A 100 0.62 -4.22 1.71
C LEU A 100 0.48 -3.31 2.93
N ARG A 101 0.84 -2.03 2.79
CA ARG A 101 0.65 -1.01 3.82
C ARG A 101 -0.84 -0.74 4.09
N ALA A 102 -1.65 -0.59 3.05
CA ALA A 102 -3.10 -0.39 3.18
C ALA A 102 -3.74 -1.59 3.92
N LEU A 103 -3.47 -2.81 3.48
CA LEU A 103 -3.97 -4.04 4.10
C LEU A 103 -3.53 -4.20 5.56
N HIS A 104 -2.30 -3.82 5.88
CA HIS A 104 -1.82 -3.82 7.26
C HIS A 104 -2.63 -2.87 8.14
N ASN A 105 -2.89 -1.65 7.66
CA ASN A 105 -3.68 -0.67 8.40
C ASN A 105 -5.13 -1.13 8.60
N ILE A 106 -5.76 -1.70 7.56
CA ILE A 106 -7.10 -2.29 7.66
C ILE A 106 -7.13 -3.36 8.76
N ARG A 107 -6.09 -4.21 8.82
CA ARG A 107 -6.05 -5.31 9.79
C ARG A 107 -5.75 -4.89 11.22
N TYR A 108 -4.94 -3.86 11.44
CA TYR A 108 -4.37 -3.57 12.76
C TYR A 108 -4.63 -2.15 13.29
N THR A 109 -5.23 -1.26 12.50
CA THR A 109 -5.53 0.11 12.95
C THR A 109 -7.02 0.29 13.24
N LEU A 110 -7.91 -0.32 12.45
CA LEU A 110 -9.36 -0.18 12.62
C LEU A 110 -9.91 -0.82 13.92
N ASP A 111 -9.23 -1.82 14.48
CA ASP A 111 -9.63 -2.48 15.74
C ASP A 111 -9.17 -1.71 17.01
N ASN A 112 -8.36 -0.65 16.88
CA ASN A 112 -7.79 0.07 18.04
C ASN A 112 -8.49 1.41 18.35
N ASP A 113 -9.46 1.84 17.54
CA ASP A 113 -10.21 3.08 17.75
C ASP A 113 -11.42 2.91 18.68
N ASP A 114 -11.69 1.69 19.17
CA ASP A 114 -12.75 1.36 20.15
C ASP A 114 -12.30 1.57 21.61
N ASP A 115 -11.10 2.11 21.87
CA ASP A 115 -10.75 2.66 23.18
C ASP A 115 -11.27 4.11 23.28
N GLU A 116 -12.60 4.27 23.26
CA GLU A 116 -13.27 5.45 23.81
C GLU A 116 -12.85 5.58 25.27
N CYS A 117 -11.80 6.36 25.54
CA CYS A 117 -11.57 6.91 26.86
C CYS A 117 -12.69 7.93 27.13
N ASP A 118 -13.75 7.45 27.78
CA ASP A 118 -14.76 8.26 28.46
C ASP A 118 -14.07 9.10 29.55
N ASP A 119 -13.41 10.17 29.14
CA ASP A 119 -12.67 11.07 30.04
C ASP A 119 -13.62 12.14 30.59
N ASN A 120 -14.69 11.70 31.24
CA ASN A 120 -15.40 12.51 32.22
C ASN A 120 -14.86 12.20 33.62
N CYS A 121 -13.55 12.34 33.81
CA CYS A 121 -12.93 12.34 35.13
C CYS A 121 -12.98 13.74 35.75
N ASP A 122 -13.95 13.98 36.63
CA ASP A 122 -13.99 15.12 37.56
C ASP A 122 -12.93 14.96 38.66
N CYS A 123 -11.65 15.01 38.29
CA CYS A 123 -10.55 15.11 39.24
C CYS A 123 -9.62 16.24 38.81
N GLY A 124 -9.71 17.38 39.50
CA GLY A 124 -9.03 18.64 39.19
C GLY A 124 -7.49 18.61 39.25
N HIS A 125 -6.85 17.83 38.39
CA HIS A 125 -5.42 17.87 38.11
C HIS A 125 -5.15 17.82 36.60
N HIS A 126 -4.10 18.52 36.17
CA HIS A 126 -3.71 18.60 34.76
C HIS A 126 -3.17 17.25 34.28
N HIS A 127 -3.92 16.58 33.39
CA HIS A 127 -3.39 15.51 32.58
C HIS A 127 -2.55 16.10 31.44
N SER A 128 -1.23 15.93 31.51
CA SER A 128 -0.34 16.20 30.38
C SER A 128 -0.50 15.06 29.39
N HIS A 129 -1.35 15.22 28.38
CA HIS A 129 -1.38 14.30 27.24
C HIS A 129 -0.05 14.45 26.48
N SER A 130 0.78 13.42 26.57
CA SER A 130 1.92 13.25 25.68
C SER A 130 1.37 12.70 24.38
N ASP A 131 1.15 13.58 23.40
CA ASP A 131 0.81 13.18 22.04
C ASP A 131 1.99 12.37 21.47
N ASN A 132 1.90 11.05 21.56
CA ASN A 132 2.90 10.16 20.97
C ASN A 132 2.70 10.13 19.46
N TYR A 133 3.45 10.99 18.76
CA TYR A 133 3.58 10.91 17.30
C TYR A 133 4.37 9.64 16.93
N THR A 134 3.71 8.66 16.34
CA THR A 134 4.34 7.50 15.70
C THR A 134 4.72 7.84 14.27
N ASP A 135 6.00 7.68 13.93
CA ASP A 135 6.51 7.91 12.58
C ASP A 135 6.20 6.74 11.62
N ILE A 136 6.40 6.96 10.32
CA ILE A 136 6.09 6.12 9.13
C ILE A 136 6.54 4.64 9.20
N PHE A 137 7.42 4.28 10.13
CA PHE A 137 7.91 2.90 10.32
C PHE A 137 7.34 2.20 11.57
N GLY A 138 6.39 2.82 12.27
CA GLY A 138 5.73 2.22 13.44
C GLY A 138 6.64 2.07 14.67
N HIS A 139 7.77 2.79 14.71
CA HIS A 139 8.60 2.86 15.91
C HIS A 139 8.10 3.97 16.82
N GLN A 140 7.79 3.60 18.06
CA GLN A 140 7.59 4.53 19.15
C GLN A 140 8.97 5.10 19.51
N GLN A 141 9.24 6.36 19.16
CA GLN A 141 10.42 7.03 19.71
C GLN A 141 10.15 7.21 21.20
N GLU A 142 10.79 6.37 22.02
CA GLU A 142 10.98 6.71 23.43
C GLU A 142 11.81 7.99 23.45
N ASN A 143 11.16 9.09 23.83
CA ASN A 143 11.84 10.32 24.23
C ASN A 143 12.65 10.03 25.49
N GLY A 144 13.82 9.42 25.31
CA GLY A 144 14.77 9.07 26.35
C GLY A 144 16.17 9.43 25.88
N ASP A 145 16.56 10.67 26.15
CA ASP A 145 17.92 11.05 26.52
C ASP A 145 19.05 10.60 25.58
N ILE A 146 19.04 11.09 24.33
CA ILE A 146 20.26 11.10 23.49
C ILE A 146 21.26 12.16 23.98
N LEU A 147 20.81 13.19 24.69
CA LEU A 147 21.67 14.27 25.17
C LEU A 147 22.39 13.98 26.51
N ASP A 148 21.96 12.98 27.29
CA ASP A 148 22.66 12.63 28.55
C ASP A 148 23.80 11.62 28.35
N LYS A 149 23.87 10.94 27.20
CA LYS A 149 24.93 9.93 26.92
C LYS A 149 26.20 10.48 26.27
N LEU A 150 26.31 11.80 26.10
CA LEU A 150 27.50 12.44 25.51
C LEU A 150 28.39 13.16 26.55
N ASN A 151 28.05 13.10 27.83
CA ASN A 151 28.82 13.79 28.88
C ASN A 151 29.58 12.85 29.83
N ASP A 152 29.50 11.53 29.65
CA ASP A 152 30.18 10.54 30.50
C ASP A 152 31.48 9.98 29.90
N ASP A 153 31.89 10.42 28.70
CA ASP A 153 33.17 10.02 28.06
C ASP A 153 34.25 11.11 28.09
N LEU A 154 34.25 11.96 29.11
CA LEU A 154 35.37 12.88 29.41
C LEU A 154 35.87 12.70 30.84
N ASP A 155 36.53 11.57 31.09
CA ASP A 155 37.58 11.41 32.11
C ASP A 155 38.83 10.78 31.47
#